data_AF-A0A9D5ANF7-F1
#
_entry.id   AF-A0A9D5ANF7-F1
#
_cell.length_a   1.000
_cell.length_b   1.000
_cell.length_c   1.000
_cell.angle_alpha   90.00
_cell.angle_beta   90.00
_cell.angle_gamma   90.00
#
_symmetry.space_group_name_H-M   'P 1'
#
loop_
_entity.id
_entity.type
_entity.pdbx_description
1 polymer ?
#
loop_
_entity_poly.entity_id
_entity_poly.type
_entity_poly.pdbx_seq_one_letter_code
_entity_poly.pdbx_strand_id
1 'polypeptide(L)'
;MNPFHPSPEACDCCGVTPTSPLFLHTISYRAINRRFCTNCVLKQQQGTFCPICFELFNDSFIPNIHLMCIRCPSIAHRSCVLPSSTPDFAFLCPACADPNFSYFKVDRRGIDFHANKVLAAAAQISANTLTRAAVAIRLDAERRAMVAVGARKKAIEALELFADVAAKEQEEGSSEQEDDSEQSQISHSLLFLERRQMFVCIKGFAVVL
;
A
#
# COMPACT_ATOMS: atom_id res chain seq x y z
N MET A 1 0.65 -31.45 16.81
CA MET A 1 0.43 -31.16 15.37
C MET A 1 1.20 -29.88 15.06
N ASN A 2 2.07 -29.90 14.05
CA ASN A 2 3.01 -28.80 13.76
C ASN A 2 2.33 -27.75 12.85
N PRO A 3 2.16 -26.48 13.27
CA PRO A 3 1.32 -25.49 12.57
C PRO A 3 2.00 -24.81 11.37
N PHE A 4 3.19 -25.28 10.95
CA PHE A 4 4.01 -24.63 9.93
C PHE A 4 4.17 -25.42 8.63
N HIS A 5 3.21 -26.26 8.26
CA HIS A 5 3.15 -26.75 6.89
C HIS A 5 2.26 -25.81 6.07
N PRO A 6 2.84 -24.89 5.24
CA PRO A 6 2.04 -24.23 4.23
C PRO A 6 1.47 -25.32 3.31
N SER A 7 0.15 -25.37 3.21
CA SER A 7 -0.54 -26.17 2.19
C SER A 7 0.07 -25.88 0.82
N PRO A 8 0.13 -26.85 -0.10
CA PRO A 8 0.63 -26.57 -1.45
C PRO A 8 -0.18 -25.44 -2.08
N GLU A 9 0.42 -24.27 -2.17
CA GLU A 9 -0.24 -23.07 -2.66
C GLU A 9 -0.35 -23.14 -4.19
N ALA A 10 -1.52 -22.81 -4.71
CA ALA A 10 -1.78 -22.81 -6.14
C ALA A 10 -1.29 -21.51 -6.80
N CYS A 11 -1.07 -21.55 -8.10
CA CYS A 11 -0.89 -20.35 -8.90
C CYS A 11 -2.17 -19.50 -8.90
N ASP A 12 -2.08 -18.22 -8.53
CA ASP A 12 -3.22 -17.28 -8.47
C ASP A 12 -3.87 -17.02 -9.83
N CYS A 13 -3.21 -17.35 -10.93
CA CYS A 13 -3.70 -17.14 -12.29
C CYS A 13 -4.39 -18.36 -12.89
N CYS A 14 -3.77 -19.54 -12.79
CA CYS A 14 -4.25 -20.76 -13.46
C CYS A 14 -4.71 -21.86 -12.50
N GLY A 15 -4.60 -21.67 -11.19
CA GLY A 15 -5.00 -22.66 -10.18
C GLY A 15 -4.09 -23.90 -10.11
N VAL A 16 -3.06 -23.99 -10.94
CA VAL A 16 -2.13 -25.14 -10.94
C VAL A 16 -1.31 -25.12 -9.65
N THR A 17 -1.36 -26.21 -8.90
CA THR A 17 -0.44 -26.52 -7.80
C THR A 17 0.78 -27.22 -8.39
N PRO A 18 1.94 -26.56 -8.49
CA PRO A 18 3.12 -27.21 -9.05
C PRO A 18 3.61 -28.31 -8.13
N THR A 19 4.15 -29.37 -8.72
CA THR A 19 4.73 -30.52 -7.99
C THR A 19 5.91 -30.12 -7.10
N SER A 20 6.57 -29.00 -7.42
CA SER A 20 7.64 -28.41 -6.61
C SER A 20 7.35 -26.94 -6.33
N PRO A 21 7.54 -26.48 -5.08
CA PRO A 21 7.35 -25.07 -4.71
C PRO A 21 8.35 -24.15 -5.42
N LEU A 22 9.47 -24.69 -5.92
CA LEU A 22 10.47 -23.93 -6.69
C LEU A 22 9.95 -23.36 -8.00
N PHE A 23 8.78 -23.82 -8.46
CA PHE A 23 8.15 -23.33 -9.68
C PHE A 23 7.09 -22.26 -9.44
N LEU A 24 6.90 -21.82 -8.19
CA LEU A 24 6.10 -20.65 -7.83
C LEU A 24 6.99 -19.45 -7.54
N HIS A 25 6.61 -18.33 -8.12
CA HIS A 25 7.29 -17.06 -8.00
C HIS A 25 6.34 -16.05 -7.37
N THR A 26 6.85 -15.24 -6.44
CA THR A 26 6.06 -14.17 -5.85
C THR A 26 6.31 -12.89 -6.63
N ILE A 27 5.25 -12.31 -7.19
CA ILE A 27 5.33 -11.03 -7.90
C ILE A 27 4.55 -10.00 -7.10
N SER A 28 5.13 -8.82 -6.92
CA SER A 28 4.41 -7.68 -6.36
C SER A 28 3.77 -6.86 -7.47
N TYR A 29 2.44 -6.74 -7.44
CA TYR A 29 1.68 -5.90 -8.36
C TYR A 29 0.76 -4.99 -7.55
N ARG A 30 0.89 -3.67 -7.74
CA ARG A 30 0.13 -2.64 -6.99
C ARG A 30 0.19 -2.84 -5.47
N ALA A 31 1.38 -3.14 -4.95
CA ALA A 31 1.65 -3.44 -3.53
C ALA A 31 0.99 -4.71 -2.98
N ILE A 32 0.38 -5.54 -3.84
CA ILE A 32 -0.16 -6.85 -3.47
C ILE A 32 0.79 -7.92 -4.01
N ASN A 33 1.25 -8.79 -3.11
CA ASN A 33 2.04 -9.96 -3.50
C ASN A 33 1.10 -11.07 -3.96
N ARG A 34 1.37 -11.61 -5.14
CA ARG A 34 0.65 -12.73 -5.75
C ARG A 34 1.63 -13.81 -6.17
N ARG A 35 1.19 -15.07 -6.13
CA ARG A 35 2.00 -16.23 -6.49
C ARG A 35 1.62 -16.73 -7.87
N PHE A 36 2.61 -16.83 -8.75
CA PHE A 36 2.43 -17.29 -10.12
C PHE A 36 3.38 -18.44 -10.42
N CYS A 37 2.92 -19.43 -11.18
CA CYS A 37 3.83 -20.42 -11.73
C CYS A 37 4.76 -19.78 -12.79
N THR A 38 5.90 -20.42 -13.07
CA THR A 38 6.89 -19.94 -14.07
C THR A 38 6.25 -19.50 -15.39
N ASN A 39 5.28 -20.25 -15.92
CA ASN A 39 4.60 -19.90 -17.17
C ASN A 39 3.72 -18.64 -17.04
N CYS A 40 2.99 -18.50 -15.92
CA CYS A 40 2.14 -17.34 -15.68
C CYS A 40 2.95 -16.06 -15.42
N VAL A 41 4.11 -16.15 -14.77
CA VAL A 41 5.05 -15.03 -14.62
C VAL A 41 5.41 -14.45 -16.00
N LEU A 42 5.86 -15.33 -16.91
CA LEU A 42 6.32 -14.94 -18.23
C LEU A 42 5.16 -14.44 -19.12
N LYS A 43 3.97 -15.04 -19.01
CA LYS A 43 2.76 -14.56 -19.69
C LYS A 43 2.28 -13.20 -19.18
N GLN A 44 2.45 -12.89 -17.90
CA GLN A 44 2.06 -11.59 -17.34
C GLN A 44 3.07 -10.48 -17.64
N GLN A 45 4.35 -10.84 -17.82
CA GLN A 45 5.48 -9.90 -17.95
C GLN A 45 6.15 -10.00 -19.33
N GLN A 46 5.36 -10.16 -20.40
CA GLN A 46 5.88 -10.39 -21.76
C GLN A 46 6.79 -9.28 -22.31
N GLY A 47 6.69 -8.06 -21.78
CA GLY A 47 7.50 -6.91 -22.19
C GLY A 47 8.80 -6.72 -21.41
N THR A 48 9.12 -7.57 -20.44
CA THR A 48 10.31 -7.40 -19.58
C THR A 48 11.47 -8.30 -19.97
N PHE A 49 11.29 -9.19 -20.95
CA PHE A 49 12.30 -10.15 -21.38
C PHE A 49 12.10 -10.53 -22.85
N CYS A 50 13.17 -11.01 -23.49
CA CYS A 50 13.10 -11.55 -24.85
C CYS A 50 12.52 -12.98 -24.82
N PRO A 51 11.41 -13.28 -25.52
CA PRO A 51 10.76 -14.60 -25.51
C PRO A 51 11.55 -15.70 -26.24
N ILE A 52 12.69 -15.36 -26.84
CA ILE A 52 13.56 -16.28 -27.59
C ILE A 52 14.76 -16.69 -26.74
N CYS A 53 15.49 -15.73 -26.17
CA CYS A 53 16.68 -16.01 -25.36
C CYS A 53 16.44 -16.00 -23.84
N PHE A 54 15.27 -15.52 -23.38
CA PHE A 54 14.89 -15.36 -21.97
C PHE A 54 15.73 -14.37 -21.17
N GLU A 55 16.51 -13.54 -21.84
CA GLU A 55 17.23 -12.45 -21.21
C GLU A 55 16.28 -11.29 -20.90
N LEU A 56 16.38 -10.75 -19.69
CA LEU A 56 15.60 -9.60 -19.25
C LEU A 56 16.16 -8.32 -19.89
N PHE A 57 15.26 -7.40 -20.22
CA PHE A 57 15.68 -6.06 -20.66
C PHE A 57 16.10 -5.24 -19.44
N ASN A 58 17.29 -4.65 -19.52
CA ASN A 58 17.68 -3.58 -18.62
C ASN A 58 16.97 -2.28 -19.05
N ASP A 59 16.79 -1.35 -18.12
CA ASP A 59 16.02 -0.10 -18.32
C ASP A 59 16.52 0.79 -19.49
N SER A 60 17.66 0.47 -20.08
CA SER A 60 18.20 1.07 -21.31
C SER A 60 17.51 0.49 -22.56
N PHE A 61 16.25 0.85 -22.80
CA PHE A 61 15.56 0.48 -24.04
C PHE A 61 16.17 1.21 -25.24
N ILE A 62 16.90 0.49 -26.09
CA ILE A 62 17.39 1.01 -27.37
C ILE A 62 16.39 0.60 -28.46
N PRO A 63 15.68 1.54 -29.12
CA PRO A 63 14.59 1.22 -30.06
C PRO A 63 15.02 0.36 -31.27
N ASN A 64 16.26 0.49 -31.73
CA ASN A 64 16.73 -0.16 -32.96
C ASN A 64 17.22 -1.60 -32.79
N ILE A 65 17.29 -2.11 -31.55
CA ILE A 65 17.74 -3.48 -31.25
C ILE A 65 16.59 -4.40 -30.82
N HIS A 66 15.37 -3.87 -30.73
CA HIS A 66 14.19 -4.59 -30.24
C HIS A 66 13.08 -4.63 -31.29
N LEU A 67 12.32 -5.72 -31.30
CA LEU A 67 11.16 -5.93 -32.14
C LEU A 67 9.94 -6.20 -31.25
N MET A 68 8.85 -5.50 -31.50
CA MET A 68 7.59 -5.69 -30.77
C MET A 68 6.68 -6.66 -31.52
N CYS A 69 6.00 -7.54 -30.78
CA CYS A 69 5.02 -8.45 -31.34
C CYS A 69 3.81 -7.66 -31.84
N ILE A 70 3.30 -8.01 -33.02
CA ILE A 70 2.13 -7.34 -33.61
C ILE A 70 0.80 -7.62 -32.88
N ARG A 71 0.75 -8.61 -31.96
CA ARG A 71 -0.48 -9.04 -31.26
C ARG A 71 -0.50 -8.82 -29.75
N CYS A 72 0.65 -8.59 -29.13
CA CYS A 72 0.76 -8.53 -27.68
C CYS A 72 1.97 -7.66 -27.28
N PRO A 73 2.10 -7.27 -26.00
CA PRO A 73 3.21 -6.42 -25.55
C PRO A 73 4.56 -7.15 -25.45
N SER A 74 4.75 -8.26 -26.16
CA SER A 74 6.01 -9.01 -26.15
C SER A 74 7.08 -8.35 -26.99
N ILE A 75 8.31 -8.32 -26.49
CA ILE A 75 9.45 -7.67 -27.13
C ILE A 75 10.57 -8.70 -27.29
N ALA A 76 11.20 -8.79 -28.45
CA ALA A 76 12.35 -9.65 -28.70
C ALA A 76 13.56 -8.84 -29.17
N HIS A 77 14.77 -9.34 -28.92
CA HIS A 77 15.96 -8.79 -29.58
C HIS A 77 15.88 -9.02 -31.08
N ARG A 78 16.21 -7.99 -31.88
CA ARG A 78 16.29 -8.08 -33.34
C ARG A 78 17.27 -9.17 -33.78
N SER A 79 18.36 -9.35 -33.05
CA SER A 79 19.36 -10.42 -33.29
C SER A 79 18.87 -11.82 -32.96
N CYS A 80 17.88 -11.97 -32.07
CA CYS A 80 17.30 -13.27 -31.74
C CYS A 80 16.27 -13.74 -32.78
N VAL A 81 15.74 -12.82 -33.58
CA VAL A 81 14.83 -13.15 -34.69
C VAL A 81 15.70 -13.45 -35.92
N LEU A 82 15.76 -14.71 -36.34
CA LEU A 82 16.52 -15.10 -37.54
C LEU A 82 16.00 -14.33 -38.78
N PRO A 83 16.86 -13.99 -39.75
CA PRO A 83 16.50 -13.21 -40.94
C PRO A 83 15.63 -13.96 -41.97
N SER A 84 14.93 -15.04 -41.61
CA SER A 84 14.41 -16.01 -42.58
C SER A 84 12.89 -16.24 -42.60
N SER A 85 12.06 -15.51 -41.86
CA SER A 85 10.63 -15.90 -41.78
C SER A 85 9.54 -14.84 -41.96
N THR A 86 9.85 -13.55 -42.11
CA THR A 86 8.82 -12.52 -42.36
C THR A 86 9.38 -11.29 -43.06
N PRO A 87 8.59 -10.56 -43.87
CA PRO A 87 8.99 -9.25 -44.39
C PRO A 87 9.45 -8.33 -43.25
N ASP A 88 10.40 -7.45 -43.52
CA ASP A 88 11.34 -6.72 -42.62
C ASP A 88 10.77 -5.99 -41.39
N PHE A 89 9.45 -6.05 -41.13
CA PHE A 89 8.76 -5.22 -40.15
C PHE A 89 7.75 -5.94 -39.25
N ALA A 90 7.43 -7.22 -39.46
CA ALA A 90 6.37 -7.90 -38.70
C ALA A 90 6.88 -9.06 -37.84
N PHE A 91 7.07 -8.83 -36.54
CA PHE A 91 7.42 -9.88 -35.57
C PHE A 91 6.15 -10.45 -34.90
N LEU A 92 6.07 -11.79 -34.83
CA LEU A 92 5.07 -12.51 -34.04
C LEU A 92 5.79 -13.34 -32.98
N CYS A 93 5.49 -13.11 -31.70
CA CYS A 93 6.13 -13.87 -30.64
C CYS A 93 5.65 -15.33 -30.60
N PRO A 94 6.44 -16.26 -30.04
CA PRO A 94 6.07 -17.68 -29.96
C PRO A 94 4.69 -17.93 -29.33
N ALA A 95 4.34 -17.16 -28.29
CA ALA A 95 3.05 -17.27 -27.61
C ALA A 95 1.84 -16.81 -28.44
N CYS A 96 2.05 -15.96 -29.44
CA CYS A 96 0.99 -15.52 -30.35
C CYS A 96 0.96 -16.32 -31.66
N ALA A 97 2.06 -16.98 -32.02
CA ALA A 97 2.14 -17.87 -33.16
C ALA A 97 1.41 -19.21 -32.89
N ASP A 98 1.51 -19.73 -31.66
CA ASP A 98 0.84 -20.97 -31.24
C ASP A 98 -0.07 -20.73 -30.02
N PRO A 99 -1.40 -20.96 -30.13
CA PRO A 99 -2.32 -20.80 -29.00
C PRO A 99 -2.06 -21.79 -27.85
N ASN A 100 -1.42 -22.93 -28.12
CA ASN A 100 -1.09 -23.95 -27.11
C ASN A 100 0.32 -23.77 -26.53
N PHE A 101 0.95 -22.63 -26.80
CA PHE A 101 2.30 -22.35 -26.36
C PHE A 101 2.42 -22.27 -24.82
N SER A 102 3.47 -22.92 -24.30
CA SER A 102 3.90 -22.85 -22.91
C SER A 102 5.40 -22.58 -22.87
N TYR A 103 5.80 -21.57 -22.10
CA TYR A 103 7.22 -21.24 -21.91
C TYR A 103 7.96 -22.31 -21.12
N PHE A 104 7.27 -22.99 -20.21
CA PHE A 104 7.87 -23.94 -19.28
C PHE A 104 7.20 -25.30 -19.43
N LYS A 105 8.01 -26.31 -19.78
CA LYS A 105 7.65 -27.72 -19.81
C LYS A 105 8.72 -28.48 -19.05
N VAL A 106 8.33 -29.20 -18.00
CA VAL A 106 9.26 -30.03 -17.23
C VAL A 106 9.09 -31.47 -17.71
N ASP A 107 10.14 -32.00 -18.32
CA ASP A 107 10.17 -33.41 -18.67
C ASP A 107 10.47 -34.26 -17.44
N ARG A 108 9.97 -35.51 -17.43
CA ARG A 108 10.19 -36.45 -16.32
C ARG A 108 11.67 -36.80 -16.10
N ARG A 109 12.55 -36.44 -17.05
CA ARG A 109 14.00 -36.71 -17.01
C ARG A 109 14.81 -35.60 -16.33
N GLY A 110 14.19 -34.48 -15.95
CA GLY A 110 14.84 -33.36 -15.28
C GLY A 110 14.62 -32.01 -15.96
N ILE A 111 15.35 -30.99 -15.50
CA ILE A 111 15.32 -29.62 -16.04
C ILE A 111 16.43 -29.50 -17.08
N ASP A 112 16.07 -29.28 -18.35
CA ASP A 112 17.04 -29.05 -19.41
C ASP A 112 17.59 -27.61 -19.39
N PHE A 113 18.57 -27.32 -20.25
CA PHE A 113 19.18 -25.99 -20.30
C PHE A 113 18.17 -24.89 -20.66
N HIS A 114 17.18 -25.20 -21.49
CA HIS A 114 16.12 -24.27 -21.87
C HIS A 114 15.21 -23.94 -20.68
N ALA A 115 14.69 -24.96 -19.99
CA ALA A 115 13.87 -24.82 -18.80
C ALA A 115 14.62 -24.10 -17.67
N ASN A 116 15.95 -24.27 -17.55
CA ASN A 116 16.76 -23.50 -16.62
C ASN A 116 16.77 -22.01 -16.95
N LYS A 117 16.93 -21.62 -18.23
CA LYS A 117 16.85 -20.21 -18.65
C LYS A 117 15.47 -19.60 -18.36
N VAL A 118 14.41 -20.35 -18.69
CA VAL A 118 13.02 -19.95 -18.45
C VAL A 118 12.77 -19.74 -16.95
N LEU A 119 13.25 -20.67 -16.12
CA LEU A 119 13.13 -20.59 -14.66
C LEU A 119 13.93 -19.42 -14.09
N ALA A 120 15.17 -19.24 -14.55
CA ALA A 120 16.03 -18.12 -14.14
C ALA A 120 15.40 -16.77 -14.50
N ALA A 121 14.85 -16.63 -15.70
CA ALA A 121 14.15 -15.42 -16.12
C ALA A 121 12.94 -15.11 -15.24
N ALA A 122 12.10 -16.11 -14.95
CA ALA A 122 10.95 -15.93 -14.07
C ALA A 122 11.37 -15.53 -12.63
N ALA A 123 12.44 -16.16 -12.11
CA ALA A 123 12.99 -15.83 -10.80
C ALA A 123 13.55 -14.40 -10.76
N GLN A 124 14.27 -13.96 -11.80
CA GLN A 124 14.77 -12.59 -11.91
C GLN A 124 13.64 -11.57 -12.00
N ILE A 125 12.58 -11.85 -12.76
CA ILE A 125 11.38 -11.00 -12.82
C ILE A 125 10.74 -10.86 -11.43
N SER A 126 10.60 -11.99 -10.72
CA SER A 126 10.09 -11.99 -9.34
C SER A 126 10.97 -11.13 -8.42
N ALA A 127 12.29 -11.34 -8.44
CA ALA A 127 13.22 -10.57 -7.66
C ALA A 127 13.14 -9.06 -7.95
N ASN A 128 13.06 -8.67 -9.23
CA ASN A 128 12.98 -7.27 -9.65
C ASN A 128 11.67 -6.62 -9.18
N THR A 129 10.53 -7.30 -9.33
CA THR A 129 9.24 -6.76 -8.88
C THR A 129 9.16 -6.63 -7.36
N LEU A 130 9.67 -7.61 -6.62
CA LEU A 130 9.75 -7.56 -5.16
C LEU A 130 10.70 -6.47 -4.67
N THR A 131 11.86 -6.30 -5.33
CA THR A 131 12.82 -5.25 -5.00
C THR A 131 12.21 -3.87 -5.19
N ARG A 132 11.55 -3.64 -6.33
CA ARG A 132 10.84 -2.37 -6.61
C ARG A 132 9.75 -2.09 -5.58
N ALA A 133 8.98 -3.11 -5.19
CA ALA A 133 7.96 -2.96 -4.16
C ALA A 133 8.56 -2.66 -2.77
N ALA A 134 9.66 -3.34 -2.40
CA ALA A 134 10.34 -3.10 -1.14
C ALA A 134 10.89 -1.66 -1.05
N VAL A 135 11.47 -1.15 -2.13
CA VAL A 135 11.90 0.26 -2.20
C VAL A 135 10.72 1.22 -2.04
N ALA A 136 9.60 0.98 -2.74
CA ALA A 136 8.41 1.80 -2.62
C ALA A 136 7.83 1.81 -1.20
N ILE A 137 7.80 0.65 -0.52
CA ILE A 137 7.34 0.51 0.86
C ILE A 137 8.25 1.31 1.81
N ARG A 138 9.58 1.22 1.64
CA ARG A 138 10.54 1.97 2.45
C ARG A 138 10.33 3.48 2.31
N LEU A 139 10.22 3.96 1.08
CA LEU A 139 9.99 5.39 0.80
C LEU A 139 8.66 5.89 1.38
N ASP A 140 7.58 5.09 1.29
CA ASP A 140 6.30 5.47 1.90
C ASP A 140 6.37 5.47 3.44
N ALA A 141 7.08 4.51 4.04
CA ALA A 141 7.29 4.47 5.49
C ALA A 141 8.08 5.70 5.98
N GLU A 142 9.16 6.06 5.29
CA GLU A 142 9.96 7.26 5.58
C GLU A 142 9.12 8.53 5.47
N ARG A 143 8.32 8.66 4.41
CA ARG A 143 7.40 9.78 4.22
C ARG A 143 6.39 9.88 5.37
N ARG A 144 5.78 8.76 5.78
CA ARG A 144 4.81 8.73 6.90
C ARG A 144 5.46 9.11 8.23
N ALA A 145 6.69 8.66 8.48
CA ALA A 145 7.44 9.03 9.66
C ALA A 145 7.67 10.55 9.73
N MET A 146 8.08 11.17 8.62
CA MET A 146 8.30 12.62 8.54
C MET A 146 7.02 13.42 8.77
N VAL A 147 5.89 12.97 8.20
CA VAL A 147 4.58 13.60 8.46
C VAL A 147 4.20 13.52 9.94
N ALA A 148 4.41 12.36 10.57
CA ALA A 148 4.11 12.17 11.99
C ALA A 148 4.98 13.05 12.90
N VAL A 149 6.29 13.16 12.60
CA VAL A 149 7.21 14.05 13.32
C VAL A 149 6.77 15.52 13.19
N GLY A 150 6.41 15.95 11.97
CA GLY A 150 5.89 17.30 11.74
C GLY A 150 4.60 17.59 12.50
N ALA A 151 3.66 16.63 12.53
CA ALA A 151 2.42 16.76 13.29
C ALA A 151 2.68 16.83 14.80
N ARG A 152 3.60 16.01 15.33
CA ARG A 152 4.02 16.07 16.74
C ARG A 152 4.62 17.42 17.10
N LYS A 153 5.50 17.96 16.24
CA LYS A 153 6.09 19.28 16.46
C LYS A 153 5.01 20.37 16.57
N LYS A 154 4.06 20.39 15.62
CA LYS A 154 2.95 21.35 15.65
C LYS A 154 2.05 21.19 16.88
N ALA A 155 1.82 19.97 17.33
CA ALA A 155 1.04 19.72 18.54
C ALA A 155 1.76 20.24 19.79
N ILE A 156 3.08 20.09 19.88
CA ILE A 156 3.88 20.65 20.98
C ILE A 156 3.83 22.18 20.94
N GLU A 157 4.07 22.80 19.78
CA GLU A 157 3.99 24.26 19.60
C GLU A 157 2.59 24.80 20.02
N ALA A 158 1.51 24.10 19.68
CA ALA A 158 0.17 24.49 20.09
C ALA A 158 -0.06 24.38 21.61
N LEU A 159 0.52 23.36 22.27
CA LEU A 159 0.44 23.19 23.72
C LEU A 159 1.25 24.25 24.46
N GLU A 160 2.42 24.63 23.93
CA GLU A 160 3.22 25.73 24.47
C GLU A 160 2.44 27.05 24.41
N LEU A 161 1.83 27.36 23.25
CA LEU A 161 0.97 28.54 23.11
C LEU A 161 -0.24 28.51 24.07
N PHE A 162 -0.86 27.35 24.26
CA PHE A 162 -1.98 27.20 25.19
C PHE A 162 -1.55 27.47 26.64
N ALA A 163 -0.38 26.98 27.06
CA ALA A 163 0.15 27.23 28.39
C ALA A 163 0.43 28.72 28.63
N ASP A 164 1.00 29.41 27.65
CA ASP A 164 1.26 30.86 27.72
C ASP A 164 -0.04 31.68 27.88
N VAL A 165 -1.11 31.31 27.16
CA VAL A 165 -2.42 31.97 27.28
C VAL A 165 -3.04 31.70 28.66
N ALA A 166 -3.02 30.45 29.11
CA ALA A 166 -3.57 30.07 30.41
C ALA A 166 -2.85 30.74 31.59
N ALA A 167 -1.54 31.02 31.47
CA ALA A 167 -0.79 31.77 32.46
C ALA A 167 -1.24 33.24 32.53
N LYS A 168 -1.44 33.89 31.38
CA LYS A 168 -1.95 35.27 31.31
C LYS A 168 -3.37 35.41 31.88
N GLU A 169 -4.26 34.46 31.58
CA GLU A 169 -5.63 34.48 32.14
C GLU A 169 -5.63 34.33 33.67
N GLN A 170 -4.68 33.57 34.25
CA GLN A 170 -4.54 33.45 35.70
C GLN A 170 -4.00 34.73 36.35
N GLU A 171 -3.08 35.44 35.69
CA GLU A 171 -2.59 36.74 36.14
C GLU A 171 -3.72 37.79 36.11
N GLU A 172 -4.51 37.84 35.02
CA GLU A 172 -5.63 38.76 34.88
C GLU A 172 -6.76 38.49 35.89
N GLY A 173 -7.16 37.22 36.09
CA GLY A 173 -8.18 36.84 37.07
C GLY A 173 -7.78 37.01 38.54
N SER A 174 -6.49 37.14 38.84
CA SER A 174 -5.98 37.47 40.18
C SER A 174 -6.06 38.95 40.52
N SER A 175 -6.12 39.82 39.50
CA SER A 175 -6.23 41.28 39.67
C SER A 175 -7.67 41.78 39.84
N GLU A 176 -8.67 40.97 39.47
CA GLU A 176 -10.10 41.32 39.61
C GLU A 176 -10.71 40.88 40.97
N GLN A 177 -10.00 40.10 41.79
CA GLN A 177 -10.49 39.65 43.11
C GLN A 177 -10.23 40.62 44.26
N GLU A 178 -9.47 41.70 44.06
CA GLU A 178 -9.21 42.70 45.11
C GLU A 178 -10.26 43.83 45.18
N ASP A 179 -11.14 44.00 44.18
CA ASP A 179 -12.12 45.12 44.13
C ASP A 179 -13.57 44.75 44.49
N ASP A 180 -13.90 43.46 44.71
CA ASP A 180 -15.29 43.00 44.93
C ASP A 180 -15.66 42.75 46.41
N SER A 181 -14.73 42.98 47.33
CA SER A 181 -14.94 42.69 48.77
C SER A 181 -15.74 43.75 49.54
N GLU A 182 -15.97 44.95 48.98
CA GLU A 182 -16.76 46.02 49.64
C GLU A 182 -18.23 46.10 49.20
N GLN A 183 -18.66 45.48 48.08
CA GLN A 183 -20.05 45.59 47.60
C GLN A 183 -20.98 44.46 48.05
N SER A 184 -20.45 43.34 48.54
CA SER A 184 -21.23 42.18 48.99
C SER A 184 -21.91 42.37 50.37
N GLN A 185 -21.43 43.29 51.22
CA GLN A 185 -22.00 43.49 52.56
C GLN A 185 -23.24 44.40 52.59
N ILE A 186 -23.49 45.20 51.55
CA ILE A 186 -24.63 46.15 51.52
C ILE A 186 -25.89 45.49 50.94
N SER A 187 -25.77 44.48 50.08
CA SER A 187 -26.91 43.80 49.45
C SER A 187 -27.61 42.77 50.36
N HIS A 188 -26.88 42.16 51.30
CA HIS A 188 -27.44 41.13 52.19
C HIS A 188 -28.22 41.70 53.39
N SER A 189 -28.11 43.00 53.67
CA SER A 189 -28.83 43.67 54.78
C SER A 189 -30.19 44.28 54.37
N LEU A 190 -30.39 44.61 53.09
CA LEU A 190 -31.65 45.20 52.60
C LEU A 190 -32.73 44.18 52.19
N LEU A 191 -32.36 42.93 51.90
CA LEU A 191 -33.32 41.88 51.50
C LEU A 191 -34.03 41.18 52.67
N PHE A 192 -33.59 41.42 53.92
CA PHE A 192 -34.17 40.76 55.09
C PHE A 192 -35.31 41.53 55.77
N LEU A 193 -35.57 42.78 55.35
CA LEU A 193 -36.60 43.62 55.99
C LEU A 193 -37.96 43.66 55.26
N GLU A 194 -38.06 43.16 54.02
CA GLU A 194 -39.31 43.22 53.23
C GLU A 194 -40.14 41.92 53.18
N ARG A 195 -39.70 40.81 53.79
CA ARG A 195 -40.45 39.52 53.74
C ARG A 195 -41.30 39.20 54.98
N ARG A 196 -41.67 40.21 55.76
CA ARG A 196 -42.67 40.09 56.83
C ARG A 196 -43.99 40.75 56.43
N GLN A 197 -44.71 40.16 55.46
CA GLN A 197 -46.18 40.20 55.39
C GLN A 197 -46.68 39.41 54.16
N MET A 198 -47.24 38.23 54.40
CA MET A 198 -48.57 37.80 53.95
C MET A 198 -48.65 36.27 53.88
N PHE A 199 -49.20 35.72 54.96
CA PHE A 199 -49.88 34.44 54.99
C PHE A 199 -51.32 34.68 54.50
N VAL A 200 -51.77 34.01 53.44
CA VAL A 200 -53.17 33.49 53.32
C VAL A 200 -53.17 32.23 52.44
N CYS A 201 -53.73 31.14 53.00
CA CYS A 201 -53.95 29.83 52.39
C CYS A 201 -54.93 29.84 51.20
N ILE A 202 -54.89 28.79 50.35
CA ILE A 202 -56.02 27.85 50.09
C ILE A 202 -55.53 26.65 49.24
N LYS A 203 -55.73 25.44 49.80
CA LYS A 203 -56.08 24.10 49.24
C LYS A 203 -55.99 23.95 47.71
N GLY A 204 -55.47 22.88 47.10
CA GLY A 204 -55.23 21.50 47.52
C GLY A 204 -55.30 20.60 46.26
N PHE A 205 -54.86 19.35 46.43
CA PHE A 205 -54.97 18.20 45.50
C PHE A 205 -53.89 17.97 44.42
N ALA A 206 -53.33 16.77 44.53
CA ALA A 206 -52.41 16.07 43.66
C ALA A 206 -53.12 15.43 42.45
N VAL A 207 -52.35 15.02 41.44
CA VAL A 207 -52.25 13.62 40.98
C VAL A 207 -51.10 13.51 39.96
N VAL A 208 -50.40 12.39 40.12
CA VAL A 208 -49.30 11.82 39.33
C VAL A 208 -49.73 11.51 37.89
N LEU A 209 -48.86 11.83 36.93
CA LEU A 209 -48.30 10.92 35.91
C LEU A 209 -47.02 11.52 35.34
#